data_AF-A0A975TIV4-F1
#
_entry.id   AF-A0A975TIV4-F1
#
_cell.length_a   1.000
_cell.length_b   1.000
_cell.length_c   1.000
_cell.angle_alpha   90.00
_cell.angle_beta   90.00
_cell.angle_gamma   90.00
#
_symmetry.space_group_name_H-M   'P 1'
#
loop_
_entity.id
_entity.type
_entity.pdbx_description
1 polymer ?
#
loop_
_entity_poly.entity_id
_entity_poly.type
_entity_poly.pdbx_seq_one_letter_code
_entity_poly.pdbx_strand_id
1 'polypeptide(L)'
;MPARWTPIDPTAGEVESFAADLRELGKSKTPVSYIADAEPWVSRAALYAALSGGRLPRRKTIAALLRWWVPASPVRAEPGEWEWDWVYSLKDKEAAEVATQWMERHRALSEIRFEWPTRRREPVAIDEPPEQRRFIEKLRKVLEAHDLIEGIMRWDEDYECWVTAASGHNVQRYLAGTVIPEDDTISSLLALVPEEEQAAELLLELVRLAQEARRARVRSRRLARATDSSKQL
;
A
#
# COMPACT_ATOMS: atom_id res chain seq x y z
N MET A 1 -14.56 -32.72 -14.52
CA MET A 1 -14.10 -31.35 -14.18
C MET A 1 -13.24 -30.83 -15.32
N PRO A 2 -13.56 -29.73 -16.02
CA PRO A 2 -12.57 -29.12 -16.89
C PRO A 2 -11.60 -28.32 -16.03
N ALA A 3 -10.31 -28.52 -16.27
CA ALA A 3 -9.22 -27.74 -15.68
C ALA A 3 -9.53 -26.24 -15.85
N ARG A 4 -9.39 -25.47 -14.77
CA ARG A 4 -9.45 -24.00 -14.86
C ARG A 4 -8.29 -23.58 -15.75
N TRP A 5 -8.58 -23.20 -16.99
CA TRP A 5 -7.61 -22.54 -17.85
C TRP A 5 -7.27 -21.19 -17.20
N THR A 6 -6.16 -21.18 -16.46
CA THR A 6 -5.50 -19.94 -16.07
C THR A 6 -4.98 -19.32 -17.36
N PRO A 7 -5.37 -18.10 -17.73
CA PRO A 7 -4.72 -17.40 -18.83
C PRO A 7 -3.21 -17.43 -18.54
N ILE A 8 -2.43 -17.99 -19.46
CA ILE A 8 -0.98 -17.98 -19.37
C ILE A 8 -0.58 -16.51 -19.51
N ASP A 9 -0.14 -15.91 -18.41
CA ASP A 9 0.46 -14.58 -18.42
C ASP A 9 1.80 -14.69 -19.17
N PRO A 10 1.96 -14.04 -20.33
CA PRO A 10 3.19 -14.13 -21.14
C PRO A 10 4.42 -13.62 -20.38
N THR A 11 4.23 -12.84 -19.31
CA THR A 11 5.28 -12.28 -18.45
C THR A 11 5.37 -12.95 -17.08
N ALA A 12 4.59 -14.01 -16.81
CA ALA A 12 4.72 -14.77 -15.54
C ALA A 12 6.17 -15.20 -15.31
N GLY A 13 6.86 -15.63 -16.37
CA GLY A 13 8.29 -15.94 -16.33
C GLY A 13 9.17 -14.74 -15.98
N GLU A 14 8.82 -13.53 -16.43
CA GLU A 14 9.58 -12.30 -16.13
C GLU A 14 9.37 -11.84 -14.69
N VAL A 15 8.15 -11.93 -14.16
CA VAL A 15 7.86 -11.62 -12.75
C VAL A 15 8.49 -12.65 -11.81
N GLU A 16 8.45 -13.93 -12.18
CA GLU A 16 9.15 -14.99 -11.47
C GLU A 16 10.67 -14.81 -11.52
N SER A 17 11.23 -14.44 -12.68
CA SER A 17 12.65 -14.13 -12.85
C SER A 17 13.06 -12.90 -12.04
N PHE A 18 12.24 -11.83 -12.05
CA PHE A 18 12.47 -10.64 -11.24
C PHE A 18 12.53 -11.01 -9.74
N ALA A 19 11.61 -11.85 -9.27
CA ALA A 19 11.61 -12.32 -7.89
C ALA A 19 12.76 -13.30 -7.59
N ALA A 20 13.23 -14.09 -8.56
CA ALA A 20 14.40 -14.94 -8.43
C ALA A 20 15.68 -14.11 -8.27
N ASP A 21 15.89 -13.12 -9.13
CA ASP A 21 17.01 -12.19 -9.06
C ASP A 21 16.99 -11.40 -7.75
N LEU A 22 15.81 -11.00 -7.30
CA LEU A 22 15.66 -10.24 -6.05
C LEU A 22 15.99 -11.11 -4.83
N ARG A 23 15.66 -12.40 -4.88
CA ARG A 23 16.11 -13.38 -3.87
C ARG A 23 17.61 -13.58 -3.91
N GLU A 24 18.21 -13.65 -5.09
CA GLU A 24 19.65 -13.77 -5.26
C GLU A 24 20.39 -12.58 -4.65
N LEU A 25 19.94 -11.37 -4.96
CA LEU A 25 20.46 -10.12 -4.39
C LEU A 25 20.39 -10.12 -2.86
N GLY A 26 19.28 -10.59 -2.30
CA GLY A 26 19.06 -10.65 -0.85
C GLY A 26 19.80 -11.78 -0.13
N LYS A 27 20.47 -12.70 -0.84
CA LYS A 27 21.21 -13.80 -0.18
C LYS A 27 22.32 -13.23 0.70
N SER A 28 22.37 -13.72 1.95
CA SER A 28 23.35 -13.29 2.94
C SER A 28 23.29 -11.79 3.31
N LYS A 29 22.21 -11.10 2.94
CA LYS A 29 21.93 -9.71 3.34
C LYS A 29 21.02 -9.65 4.56
N THR A 30 20.66 -8.45 4.98
CA THR A 30 19.72 -8.19 6.09
C THR A 30 18.43 -9.00 5.91
N PRO A 31 17.99 -9.79 6.91
CA PRO A 31 16.83 -10.65 6.76
C PRO A 31 15.54 -9.83 6.67
N VAL A 32 14.58 -10.32 5.87
CA VAL A 32 13.26 -9.68 5.65
C VAL A 32 12.52 -9.40 6.96
N SER A 33 12.67 -10.26 7.97
CA SER A 33 12.05 -10.02 9.28
C SER A 33 12.57 -8.74 9.93
N TYR A 34 13.87 -8.48 9.84
CA TYR A 34 14.47 -7.28 10.40
C TYR A 34 14.06 -6.04 9.61
N ILE A 35 14.05 -6.12 8.28
CA ILE A 35 13.59 -5.03 7.41
C ILE A 35 12.14 -4.66 7.74
N ALA A 36 11.28 -5.66 7.93
CA ALA A 36 9.88 -5.43 8.27
C ALA A 36 9.68 -4.68 9.60
N ASP A 37 10.55 -4.90 10.57
CA ASP A 37 10.50 -4.23 11.87
C ASP A 37 11.06 -2.79 11.79
N ALA A 38 11.98 -2.54 10.86
CA ALA A 38 12.60 -1.24 10.65
C ALA A 38 11.86 -0.33 9.64
N GLU A 39 11.00 -0.90 8.79
CA GLU A 39 10.23 -0.22 7.74
C GLU A 39 8.72 -0.29 8.03
N PRO A 40 8.18 0.52 8.98
CA PRO A 40 6.79 0.39 9.44
C PRO A 40 5.75 0.61 8.33
N TRP A 41 6.13 1.29 7.25
CA TRP A 41 5.30 1.62 6.10
C TRP A 41 5.10 0.45 5.11
N VAL A 42 5.86 -0.64 5.27
CA VAL A 42 5.77 -1.84 4.43
C VAL A 42 5.55 -3.08 5.29
N SER A 43 4.37 -3.70 5.13
CA SER A 43 4.07 -4.92 5.89
C SER A 43 5.03 -6.07 5.56
N ARG A 44 5.40 -6.86 6.58
CA ARG A 44 6.16 -8.12 6.43
C ARG A 44 5.62 -9.02 5.32
N ALA A 45 4.30 -9.16 5.23
CA ALA A 45 3.66 -9.98 4.20
C ALA A 45 3.89 -9.44 2.78
N ALA A 46 3.98 -8.12 2.60
CA ALA A 46 4.30 -7.52 1.32
C ALA A 46 5.73 -7.84 0.90
N LEU A 47 6.70 -7.77 1.83
CA LEU A 47 8.10 -8.10 1.57
C LEU A 47 8.26 -9.57 1.16
N TYR A 48 7.65 -10.52 1.89
CA TYR A 48 7.67 -11.93 1.47
C TYR A 48 6.95 -12.18 0.14
N ALA A 49 5.85 -11.48 -0.11
CA ALA A 49 5.15 -11.57 -1.39
C ALA A 49 5.95 -10.99 -2.56
N ALA A 50 6.86 -10.04 -2.32
CA ALA A 50 7.76 -9.53 -3.35
C ALA A 50 8.74 -10.61 -3.83
N LEU A 51 9.12 -11.52 -2.94
CA LEU A 51 10.07 -12.60 -3.21
C LEU A 51 9.41 -13.88 -3.75
N SER A 52 8.08 -13.95 -3.77
CA SER A 52 7.37 -15.17 -4.14
C SER A 52 7.12 -15.32 -5.64
N GLY A 53 7.38 -14.29 -6.46
CA GLY A 53 7.16 -14.33 -7.92
C GLY A 53 5.70 -14.36 -8.38
N GLY A 54 4.73 -14.46 -7.46
CA GLY A 54 3.32 -14.58 -7.82
C GLY A 54 2.63 -13.28 -8.24
N ARG A 55 3.31 -12.14 -8.12
CA ARG A 55 2.86 -10.81 -8.59
C ARG A 55 4.02 -9.83 -8.59
N LEU A 56 3.97 -8.83 -9.46
CA LEU A 56 4.88 -7.69 -9.40
C LEU A 56 4.70 -6.92 -8.08
N PRO A 57 5.74 -6.75 -7.25
CA PRO A 57 5.65 -6.01 -6.00
C PRO A 57 5.41 -4.52 -6.23
N ARG A 58 4.89 -3.82 -5.20
CA ARG A 58 4.72 -2.35 -5.25
C ARG A 58 6.10 -1.67 -5.18
N ARG A 59 6.21 -0.47 -5.74
CA ARG A 59 7.44 0.38 -5.68
C ARG A 59 7.98 0.47 -4.26
N LYS A 60 7.14 0.88 -3.30
CA LYS A 60 7.51 0.97 -1.86
C LYS A 60 8.09 -0.32 -1.28
N THR A 61 7.58 -1.47 -1.70
CA THR A 61 8.04 -2.76 -1.20
C THR A 61 9.43 -3.12 -1.72
N ILE A 62 9.71 -2.80 -2.99
CA ILE A 62 11.01 -3.07 -3.60
C ILE A 62 12.05 -2.08 -3.10
N ALA A 63 11.71 -0.79 -3.07
CA ALA A 63 12.54 0.25 -2.49
C ALA A 63 12.99 -0.09 -1.06
N ALA A 64 12.05 -0.53 -0.22
CA ALA A 64 12.35 -0.96 1.15
C ALA A 64 13.30 -2.16 1.21
N LEU A 65 13.27 -3.10 0.25
CA LEU A 65 14.26 -4.19 0.23
C LEU A 65 15.63 -3.69 -0.23
N LEU A 66 15.67 -2.86 -1.28
CA LEU A 66 16.91 -2.39 -1.89
C LEU A 66 17.69 -1.44 -0.98
N ARG A 67 17.02 -0.57 -0.22
CA ARG A 67 17.61 0.29 0.82
C ARG A 67 18.50 -0.48 1.81
N TRP A 68 18.18 -1.75 2.04
CA TRP A 68 18.85 -2.61 3.01
C TRP A 68 19.84 -3.60 2.39
N TRP A 69 19.79 -3.81 1.08
CA TRP A 69 20.55 -4.87 0.39
C TRP A 69 21.60 -4.34 -0.59
N VAL A 70 21.34 -3.17 -1.18
CA VAL A 70 22.18 -2.57 -2.23
C VAL A 70 23.33 -1.77 -1.63
N PRO A 71 23.11 -0.69 -0.85
CA PRO A 71 24.21 0.08 -0.31
C PRO A 71 24.97 -0.73 0.76
N ALA A 72 26.26 -0.44 0.93
CA ALA A 72 27.10 -1.06 1.96
C ALA A 72 26.57 -0.81 3.38
N SER A 73 26.01 0.39 3.59
CA SER A 73 25.29 0.78 4.81
C SER A 73 23.83 1.02 4.47
N PRO A 74 22.87 0.38 5.17
CA PRO A 74 21.45 0.58 4.91
C PRO A 74 21.03 2.05 5.02
N VAL A 75 20.20 2.50 4.09
CA VAL A 75 19.60 3.83 4.12
C VAL A 75 18.20 3.73 4.72
N ARG A 76 17.90 4.51 5.76
CA ARG A 76 16.56 4.53 6.35
C ARG A 76 15.67 5.49 5.58
N ALA A 77 14.41 5.11 5.41
CA ALA A 77 13.39 5.99 4.87
C ALA A 77 13.17 7.19 5.80
N GLU A 78 13.13 8.40 5.24
CA GLU A 78 12.61 9.56 5.97
C GLU A 78 11.07 9.65 5.84
N PRO A 79 10.36 10.15 6.86
CA PRO A 79 8.92 10.37 6.75
C PRO A 79 8.58 11.30 5.57
N GLY A 80 7.68 10.86 4.67
CA GLY A 80 7.28 11.64 3.49
C GLY A 80 8.24 11.54 2.29
N GLU A 81 9.36 10.83 2.42
CA GLU A 81 10.28 10.57 1.31
C GLU A 81 9.61 9.69 0.24
N TRP A 82 9.75 10.03 -1.05
CA TRP A 82 9.26 9.18 -2.13
C TRP A 82 10.08 7.90 -2.23
N GLU A 83 9.51 6.86 -2.83
CA GLU A 83 10.07 5.51 -2.72
C GLU A 83 11.49 5.36 -3.31
N TRP A 84 11.86 6.22 -4.26
CA TRP A 84 13.15 6.14 -4.96
C TRP A 84 14.10 7.29 -4.65
N ASP A 85 13.72 8.26 -3.82
CA ASP A 85 14.54 9.47 -3.59
C ASP A 85 15.92 9.13 -3.02
N TRP A 86 15.97 8.15 -2.12
CA TRP A 86 17.21 7.61 -1.54
C TRP A 86 18.23 7.15 -2.59
N VAL A 87 17.82 6.75 -3.80
CA VAL A 87 18.74 6.32 -4.86
C VAL A 87 19.59 7.50 -5.34
N TYR A 88 19.00 8.70 -5.44
CA TYR A 88 19.70 9.90 -5.89
C TYR A 88 20.62 10.50 -4.83
N SER A 89 20.45 10.11 -3.56
CA SER A 89 21.29 10.56 -2.45
C SER A 89 22.48 9.62 -2.16
N LEU A 90 22.58 8.49 -2.87
CA LEU A 90 23.70 7.55 -2.73
C LEU A 90 25.00 8.19 -3.22
N LYS A 91 26.01 8.20 -2.33
CA LYS A 91 27.39 8.62 -2.67
C LYS A 91 28.16 7.54 -3.41
N ASP A 92 27.79 6.29 -3.18
CA ASP A 92 28.37 5.13 -3.87
C ASP A 92 27.72 4.98 -5.25
N LYS A 93 28.52 5.21 -6.29
CA LYS A 93 28.06 5.17 -7.69
C LYS A 93 27.65 3.78 -8.14
N GLU A 94 28.31 2.73 -7.64
CA GLU A 94 27.99 1.35 -8.01
C GLU A 94 26.65 0.94 -7.38
N ALA A 95 26.45 1.28 -6.10
CA ALA A 95 25.16 1.08 -5.43
C ALA A 95 24.03 1.87 -6.11
N ALA A 96 24.30 3.12 -6.52
CA ALA A 96 23.34 3.95 -7.24
C ALA A 96 22.96 3.36 -8.60
N GLU A 97 23.94 2.85 -9.34
CA GLU A 97 23.71 2.18 -10.63
C GLU A 97 22.85 0.93 -10.48
N VAL A 98 23.20 0.05 -9.53
CA VAL A 98 22.42 -1.16 -9.22
C VAL A 98 20.98 -0.79 -8.84
N ALA A 99 20.79 0.17 -7.95
CA ALA A 99 19.45 0.61 -7.53
C ALA A 99 18.64 1.21 -8.70
N THR A 100 19.29 1.97 -9.59
CA THR A 100 18.68 2.54 -10.79
C THR A 100 18.22 1.44 -11.76
N GLN A 101 19.07 0.44 -12.01
CA GLN A 101 18.70 -0.72 -12.84
C GLN A 101 17.46 -1.45 -12.29
N TRP A 102 17.37 -1.62 -10.97
CA TRP A 102 16.18 -2.22 -10.35
C TRP A 102 14.92 -1.35 -10.50
N MET A 103 15.06 -0.03 -10.36
CA MET A 103 13.97 0.92 -10.60
C MET A 103 13.46 0.84 -12.05
N GLU A 104 14.37 0.79 -13.02
CA GLU A 104 14.04 0.69 -14.45
C GLU A 104 13.38 -0.66 -14.80
N ARG A 105 13.94 -1.77 -14.29
CA ARG A 105 13.35 -3.12 -14.47
C ARG A 105 11.94 -3.19 -13.90
N HIS A 106 11.72 -2.62 -12.70
CA HIS A 106 10.39 -2.58 -12.10
C HIS A 106 9.42 -1.71 -12.93
N ARG A 107 9.89 -0.57 -13.43
CA ARG A 107 9.11 0.33 -14.26
C ARG A 107 8.68 -0.35 -15.56
N ALA A 108 9.60 -1.01 -16.27
CA ALA A 108 9.29 -1.74 -17.50
C ALA A 108 8.20 -2.80 -17.28
N LEU A 109 8.34 -3.63 -16.23
CA LEU A 109 7.31 -4.62 -15.88
C LEU A 109 5.98 -3.99 -15.45
N SER A 110 6.01 -2.79 -14.87
CA SER A 110 4.80 -2.06 -14.46
C SER A 110 4.08 -1.40 -15.64
N GLU A 111 4.80 -0.97 -16.67
CA GLU A 111 4.21 -0.36 -17.87
C GLU A 111 3.47 -1.40 -18.72
N ILE A 112 4.01 -2.63 -18.81
CA ILE A 112 3.37 -3.78 -19.48
C ILE A 112 2.08 -4.20 -18.74
N ARG A 113 1.93 -3.83 -17.47
CA ARG A 113 0.79 -4.21 -16.60
C ARG A 113 -0.55 -3.63 -17.01
N PHE A 114 -0.57 -2.51 -17.73
CA PHE A 114 -1.82 -1.87 -18.15
C PHE A 114 -2.64 -2.73 -19.14
N GLU A 115 -2.03 -3.72 -19.77
CA GLU A 115 -2.66 -4.62 -20.75
C GLU A 115 -3.14 -5.95 -20.14
N TRP A 116 -3.03 -6.14 -18.83
CA TRP A 116 -3.29 -7.43 -18.20
C TRP A 116 -4.79 -7.75 -18.05
N PRO A 117 -5.22 -8.99 -18.36
CA PRO A 117 -6.54 -9.46 -17.99
C PRO A 117 -6.65 -9.52 -16.47
N THR A 118 -7.32 -8.54 -15.87
CA THR A 118 -7.62 -8.50 -14.44
C THR A 118 -8.76 -9.46 -14.11
N ARG A 119 -8.55 -10.77 -14.25
CA ARG A 119 -9.38 -11.76 -13.56
C ARG A 119 -9.08 -11.68 -12.06
N ARG A 120 -9.59 -10.63 -11.43
CA ARG A 120 -9.66 -10.52 -9.98
C ARG A 120 -10.52 -11.70 -9.52
N ARG A 121 -10.01 -12.51 -8.58
CA ARG A 121 -10.88 -13.44 -7.86
C ARG A 121 -12.09 -12.66 -7.37
N GLU A 122 -13.27 -13.22 -7.57
CA GLU A 122 -14.50 -12.58 -7.11
C GLU A 122 -14.34 -12.16 -5.64
N PRO A 123 -14.68 -10.91 -5.31
CA PRO A 123 -14.60 -10.44 -3.94
C PRO A 123 -15.42 -11.38 -3.05
N VAL A 124 -14.79 -11.91 -2.00
CA VAL A 124 -15.53 -12.67 -0.99
C VAL A 124 -16.46 -11.69 -0.30
N ALA A 125 -17.76 -11.94 -0.43
CA ALA A 125 -18.78 -11.19 0.29
C ALA A 125 -18.55 -11.40 1.80
N ILE A 126 -18.38 -10.29 2.51
CA ILE A 126 -18.24 -10.26 3.96
C ILE A 126 -19.16 -9.16 4.46
N ASP A 127 -19.82 -9.40 5.59
CA ASP A 127 -20.53 -8.35 6.29
C ASP A 127 -19.56 -7.29 6.81
N GLU A 128 -20.05 -6.08 7.01
CA GLU A 128 -19.26 -4.99 7.55
C GLU A 128 -18.93 -5.23 9.04
N PRO A 129 -17.64 -5.38 9.40
CA PRO A 129 -17.26 -5.60 10.80
C PRO A 129 -17.65 -4.40 11.68
N PRO A 130 -18.01 -4.60 12.96
CA PRO A 130 -18.31 -3.52 13.89
C PRO A 130 -17.19 -2.47 14.00
N GLU A 131 -15.93 -2.89 13.91
CA GLU A 131 -14.77 -2.00 13.94
C GLU A 131 -14.74 -1.07 12.71
N GLN A 132 -15.17 -1.57 11.55
CA GLN A 132 -15.29 -0.77 10.34
C GLN A 132 -16.42 0.26 10.46
N ARG A 133 -17.57 -0.12 11.05
CA ARG A 133 -18.67 0.81 11.35
C ARG A 133 -18.22 1.96 12.24
N ARG A 134 -17.51 1.66 13.34
CA ARG A 134 -16.97 2.67 14.26
C ARG A 134 -16.02 3.64 13.55
N PHE A 135 -15.14 3.12 12.70
CA PHE A 135 -14.26 3.95 11.89
C PHE A 135 -15.05 4.88 10.96
N ILE A 136 -16.03 4.34 10.22
CA ILE A 136 -16.87 5.12 9.30
C ILE A 136 -17.67 6.20 10.04
N GLU A 137 -18.24 5.88 11.18
CA GLU A 137 -18.99 6.84 12.02
C GLU A 137 -18.08 7.97 12.51
N LYS A 138 -16.87 7.65 12.98
CA LYS A 138 -15.91 8.68 13.40
C LYS A 138 -15.45 9.53 12.23
N LEU A 139 -15.07 8.91 11.10
CA LEU A 139 -14.65 9.62 9.90
C LEU A 139 -15.77 10.57 9.41
N ARG A 140 -17.02 10.09 9.37
CA ARG A 140 -18.17 10.91 9.00
C ARG A 140 -18.31 12.12 9.92
N LYS A 141 -18.30 11.91 11.24
CA LYS A 141 -18.41 13.02 12.22
C LYS A 141 -17.32 14.06 12.05
N VAL A 142 -16.08 13.63 11.79
CA VAL A 142 -14.97 14.53 11.55
C VAL A 142 -15.18 15.33 10.27
N LEU A 143 -15.54 14.66 9.18
CA LEU A 143 -15.80 15.35 7.92
C LEU A 143 -17.00 16.30 8.04
N GLU A 144 -18.06 15.93 8.76
CA GLU A 144 -19.23 16.78 9.05
C GLU A 144 -18.84 18.01 9.87
N ALA A 145 -18.05 17.84 10.92
CA ALA A 145 -17.67 18.92 11.84
C ALA A 145 -16.82 20.02 11.17
N HIS A 146 -16.14 19.69 10.08
CA HIS A 146 -15.29 20.61 9.32
C HIS A 146 -15.85 20.92 7.93
N ASP A 147 -17.14 20.65 7.70
CA ASP A 147 -17.86 20.89 6.43
C ASP A 147 -17.23 20.19 5.20
N LEU A 148 -16.50 19.08 5.40
CA LEU A 148 -15.77 18.34 4.36
C LEU A 148 -16.59 17.28 3.59
N ILE A 149 -17.90 17.14 3.86
CA ILE A 149 -18.74 16.08 3.26
C ILE A 149 -19.18 16.37 1.82
N GLU A 150 -19.22 17.64 1.39
CA GLU A 150 -19.61 18.02 0.02
C GLU A 150 -18.41 18.50 -0.82
N GLY A 151 -17.80 17.60 -1.60
CA GLY A 151 -17.12 17.95 -2.85
C GLY A 151 -15.95 18.95 -2.78
N ILE A 152 -15.22 19.05 -1.66
CA ILE A 152 -14.27 20.15 -1.47
C ILE A 152 -12.94 19.91 -2.20
N MET A 153 -12.83 20.58 -3.33
CA MET A 153 -11.62 21.23 -3.81
C MET A 153 -11.35 22.45 -2.92
N ARG A 154 -10.19 22.54 -2.27
CA ARG A 154 -9.76 23.76 -1.55
C ARG A 154 -8.82 24.53 -2.46
N TRP A 155 -9.07 25.81 -2.66
CA TRP A 155 -8.11 26.68 -3.37
C TRP A 155 -6.91 26.88 -2.45
N ASP A 156 -5.76 26.44 -2.93
CA ASP A 156 -4.45 26.67 -2.31
C ASP A 156 -3.90 27.97 -2.90
N GLU A 157 -3.74 28.99 -2.05
CA GLU A 157 -3.26 30.32 -2.46
C GLU A 157 -1.75 30.31 -2.75
N ASP A 158 -0.99 29.40 -2.15
CA ASP A 158 0.47 29.30 -2.35
C ASP A 158 0.79 28.68 -3.72
N TYR A 159 -0.07 27.77 -4.19
CA TYR A 159 0.10 27.06 -5.46
C TYR A 159 -0.92 27.45 -6.55
N GLU A 160 -1.81 28.41 -6.27
CA GLU A 160 -2.90 28.87 -7.14
C GLU A 160 -3.67 27.72 -7.81
N CYS A 161 -3.98 26.67 -7.03
CA CYS A 161 -4.65 25.50 -7.57
C CYS A 161 -5.68 24.93 -6.62
N TRP A 162 -6.62 24.18 -7.17
CA TRP A 162 -7.59 23.44 -6.39
C TRP A 162 -6.97 22.12 -5.90
N VAL A 163 -6.75 22.01 -4.59
CA VAL A 163 -6.15 20.85 -3.95
C VAL A 163 -7.21 20.03 -3.21
N THR A 164 -7.19 18.71 -3.44
CA THR A 164 -7.84 17.73 -2.55
C THR A 164 -6.80 16.71 -2.14
N ALA A 165 -6.69 16.42 -0.85
CA ALA A 165 -5.87 15.31 -0.36
C ALA A 165 -6.36 13.93 -0.83
N ALA A 166 -7.66 13.79 -1.11
CA ALA A 166 -8.27 12.60 -1.68
C ALA A 166 -9.42 13.00 -2.60
N SER A 167 -9.53 12.37 -3.77
CA SER A 167 -10.69 12.59 -4.65
C SER A 167 -11.99 12.35 -3.88
N GLY A 168 -13.01 13.20 -4.05
CA GLY A 168 -14.32 13.02 -3.40
C GLY A 168 -14.93 11.63 -3.63
N HIS A 169 -14.59 11.01 -4.77
CA HIS A 169 -14.90 9.61 -5.06
C HIS A 169 -14.30 8.62 -4.04
N ASN A 170 -13.06 8.82 -3.60
CA ASN A 170 -12.44 7.98 -2.58
C ASN A 170 -13.09 8.17 -1.20
N VAL A 171 -13.44 9.41 -0.85
CA VAL A 171 -14.13 9.71 0.42
C VAL A 171 -15.49 8.98 0.48
N GLN A 172 -16.27 9.05 -0.59
CA GLN A 172 -17.53 8.31 -0.72
C GLN A 172 -17.31 6.80 -0.56
N ARG A 173 -16.24 6.26 -1.14
CA ARG A 173 -15.89 4.84 -1.02
C ARG A 173 -15.51 4.43 0.41
N TYR A 174 -14.88 5.32 1.18
CA TYR A 174 -14.58 5.10 2.59
C TYR A 174 -15.85 5.11 3.43
N LEU A 175 -16.71 6.12 3.23
CA LEU A 175 -17.99 6.24 3.95
C LEU A 175 -18.98 5.12 3.60
N ALA A 176 -18.91 4.58 2.39
CA ALA A 176 -19.67 3.41 1.96
C ALA A 176 -19.07 2.07 2.42
N GLY A 177 -17.95 2.08 3.16
CA GLY A 177 -17.31 0.86 3.65
C GLY A 177 -16.71 -0.04 2.57
N THR A 178 -16.55 0.46 1.35
CA THR A 178 -15.98 -0.34 0.24
C THR A 178 -14.46 -0.47 0.40
N VAL A 179 -13.80 0.57 0.92
CA VAL A 179 -12.36 0.65 1.17
C VAL A 179 -12.11 1.28 2.52
N ILE A 180 -11.04 0.89 3.20
CA ILE A 180 -10.55 1.59 4.39
C ILE A 180 -9.24 2.29 3.96
N PRO A 181 -9.08 3.61 4.16
CA PRO A 181 -7.90 4.36 3.72
C PRO A 181 -6.62 3.82 4.35
N GLU A 182 -5.47 4.04 3.70
CA GLU A 182 -4.13 3.83 4.31
C GLU A 182 -3.81 5.00 5.26
N ASP A 183 -2.83 4.82 6.16
CA ASP A 183 -2.55 5.80 7.23
C ASP A 183 -2.13 7.16 6.66
N ASP A 184 -1.31 7.17 5.60
CA ASP A 184 -0.94 8.39 4.88
C ASP A 184 -2.15 9.11 4.28
N THR A 185 -3.14 8.37 3.78
CA THR A 185 -4.37 8.96 3.24
C THR A 185 -5.20 9.62 4.35
N ILE A 186 -5.19 9.08 5.57
CA ILE A 186 -5.85 9.69 6.73
C ILE A 186 -5.11 10.98 7.11
N SER A 187 -3.78 10.94 7.17
CA SER A 187 -2.96 12.13 7.41
C SER A 187 -3.25 13.23 6.39
N SER A 188 -3.29 12.90 5.10
CA SER A 188 -3.61 13.89 4.05
C SER A 188 -5.05 14.41 4.19
N LEU A 189 -6.03 13.56 4.50
CA LEU A 189 -7.42 13.99 4.72
C LEU A 189 -7.53 15.00 5.87
N LEU A 190 -6.79 14.80 6.95
CA LEU A 190 -6.83 15.68 8.12
C LEU A 190 -5.97 16.93 7.98
N ALA A 191 -4.98 16.95 7.08
CA ALA A 191 -4.25 18.17 6.75
C ALA A 191 -5.17 19.29 6.20
N LEU A 192 -6.37 18.93 5.74
CA LEU A 192 -7.38 19.89 5.28
C LEU A 192 -8.20 20.52 6.43
N VAL A 193 -8.15 19.92 7.62
CA VAL A 193 -8.82 20.44 8.81
C VAL A 193 -8.00 21.63 9.34
N PRO A 194 -8.61 22.82 9.54
CA PRO A 194 -7.92 23.98 10.10
C PRO A 194 -7.26 23.63 11.44
N GLU A 195 -6.13 24.27 11.76
CA GLU A 195 -5.34 24.02 12.98
C GLU A 195 -6.19 24.11 14.26
N GLU A 196 -6.79 22.99 14.65
CA GLU A 196 -7.33 22.80 15.98
C GLU A 196 -6.23 22.25 16.88
N GLU A 197 -6.24 22.69 18.14
CA GLU A 197 -5.42 22.17 19.24
C GLU A 197 -5.50 20.62 19.39
N GLN A 198 -6.52 20.01 18.78
CA GLN A 198 -6.85 18.58 18.84
C GLN A 198 -6.57 17.81 17.54
N ALA A 199 -6.05 18.44 16.48
CA ALA A 199 -5.85 17.80 15.18
C ALA A 199 -4.92 16.57 15.25
N ALA A 200 -3.86 16.65 16.06
CA ALA A 200 -2.95 15.52 16.28
C ALA A 200 -3.61 14.34 17.02
N GLU A 201 -4.43 14.62 18.04
CA GLU A 201 -5.17 13.59 18.76
C GLU A 201 -6.21 12.92 17.87
N LEU A 202 -6.91 13.72 17.06
CA LEU A 202 -7.89 13.25 16.10
C LEU A 202 -7.26 12.34 15.03
N LEU A 203 -6.08 12.72 14.54
CA LEU A 203 -5.29 11.90 13.61
C LEU A 203 -4.92 10.55 14.23
N LEU A 204 -4.37 10.55 15.45
CA LEU A 204 -4.01 9.32 16.15
C LEU A 204 -5.22 8.41 16.36
N GLU A 205 -6.38 8.99 16.73
CA GLU A 205 -7.60 8.23 16.93
C GLU A 205 -8.12 7.61 15.62
N LEU A 206 -8.17 8.38 14.53
CA LEU A 206 -8.64 7.91 13.23
C LEU A 206 -7.71 6.84 12.65
N VAL A 207 -6.39 7.02 12.76
CA VAL A 207 -5.39 6.01 12.34
C VAL A 207 -5.59 4.71 13.13
N ARG A 208 -5.74 4.80 14.46
CA ARG A 208 -5.99 3.62 15.30
C ARG A 208 -7.27 2.89 14.88
N LEU A 209 -8.38 3.61 14.69
CA LEU A 209 -9.65 3.02 14.26
C LEU A 209 -9.55 2.38 12.86
N ALA A 210 -8.84 3.01 11.93
CA ALA A 210 -8.61 2.45 10.60
C ALA A 210 -7.78 1.17 10.66
N GLN A 211 -6.75 1.13 11.50
CA GLN A 211 -5.95 -0.08 11.73
C GLN A 211 -6.79 -1.23 12.29
N GLU A 212 -7.65 -0.95 13.28
CA GLU A 212 -8.59 -1.92 13.84
C GLU A 212 -9.58 -2.44 12.79
N ALA A 213 -10.19 -1.55 12.01
CA ALA A 213 -11.10 -1.89 10.93
C ALA A 213 -10.42 -2.77 9.87
N ARG A 214 -9.19 -2.45 9.45
CA ARG A 214 -8.42 -3.25 8.47
C ARG A 214 -8.12 -4.64 9.02
N ARG A 215 -7.70 -4.75 10.27
CA ARG A 215 -7.44 -6.05 10.94
C ARG A 215 -8.71 -6.89 11.03
N ALA A 216 -9.83 -6.30 11.47
CA ALA A 216 -11.13 -6.96 11.57
C ALA A 216 -11.63 -7.47 10.20
N ARG A 217 -11.44 -6.66 9.15
CA ARG A 217 -11.80 -7.04 7.78
C ARG A 217 -10.95 -8.19 7.25
N VAL A 218 -9.65 -8.20 7.54
CA VAL A 218 -8.76 -9.32 7.18
C VAL A 218 -9.19 -10.60 7.91
N ARG A 219 -9.48 -10.51 9.21
CA ARG A 219 -10.00 -11.64 10.01
C ARG A 219 -11.29 -12.20 9.40
N SER A 220 -12.26 -11.33 9.10
CA SER A 220 -13.55 -11.73 8.52
C SER A 220 -13.39 -12.39 7.15
N ARG A 221 -12.50 -11.86 6.29
CA ARG A 221 -12.16 -12.49 5.00
C ARG A 221 -11.52 -13.86 5.15
N ARG A 222 -10.66 -14.05 6.15
CA ARG A 222 -10.03 -15.35 6.41
C ARG A 222 -11.07 -16.38 6.83
N LEU A 223 -11.99 -16.01 7.72
CA LEU A 223 -13.09 -16.87 8.16
C LEU A 223 -14.02 -17.22 6.99
N ALA A 224 -14.47 -16.23 6.21
CA ALA A 224 -15.34 -16.47 5.06
C ALA A 224 -14.72 -17.43 4.03
N ARG A 225 -13.41 -17.27 3.74
CA ARG A 225 -12.67 -18.18 2.85
C ARG A 225 -12.53 -19.59 3.41
N ALA A 226 -12.33 -19.74 4.72
CA ALA A 226 -12.27 -21.05 5.35
C ALA A 226 -13.62 -21.78 5.24
N THR A 227 -14.73 -21.08 5.48
CA THR A 227 -16.08 -21.63 5.38
C THR A 227 -16.47 -22.00 3.94
N ASP A 228 -16.11 -21.17 2.95
CA ASP A 228 -16.32 -21.50 1.53
C ASP A 228 -15.51 -22.70 1.07
N SER A 229 -14.30 -22.88 1.61
CA SER A 229 -13.46 -24.06 1.30
C SER A 229 -14.07 -25.34 1.88
N SER A 230 -14.68 -25.27 3.07
CA SER A 230 -15.37 -26.41 3.69
C SER A 230 -16.69 -26.77 3.01
N LYS A 231 -17.34 -25.85 2.28
CA LYS A 231 -18.55 -26.14 1.50
C LYS A 231 -18.27 -26.79 0.14
N GLN A 232 -17.00 -26.86 -0.27
CA GLN A 232 -16.55 -27.45 -1.55
C GLN A 232 -15.95 -28.85 -1.40
N LEU A 233 -15.91 -29.40 -0.18
CA LEU A 233 -15.55 -30.78 0.15
C LEU A 233 -16.81 -31.62 0.40
#